data_AF-A0A0P9TRQ0-F1
#
_entry.id   AF-A0A0P9TRQ0-F1
#
_cell.length_a   1.000
_cell.length_b   1.000
_cell.length_c   1.000
_cell.angle_alpha   90.00
_cell.angle_beta   90.00
_cell.angle_gamma   90.00
#
_symmetry.space_group_name_H-M   'P 1'
#
loop_
_entity.id
_entity.type
_entity.pdbx_description
1 polymer ?
#
loop_
_entity_poly.entity_id
_entity_poly.type
_entity_poly.pdbx_seq_one_letter_code
_entity_poly.pdbx_strand_id
1 'polypeptide(L)'
;MKKFRKSKQDVIDQERQLAARTSIDAATAQDISLAEQAFTHAARFFEKNIAAEEKAKTKRATRLNYVFGAIAVMSVAAVMGLTPLKTVQLGLVRVDNNSGYTDVVWADDKGKPPEQIDDEFWLSTYVRFRESYN
;
A
#
# COMPACT_ATOMS: atom_id res chain seq x y z
N MET A 1 -45.17 61.82 1.48
CA MET A 1 -44.89 60.49 0.89
C MET A 1 -45.85 59.47 1.52
N LYS A 2 -47.06 59.31 0.94
CA LYS A 2 -48.16 58.55 1.57
C LYS A 2 -48.14 57.12 1.02
N LYS A 3 -47.84 56.13 1.87
CA LYS A 3 -47.89 54.71 1.51
C LYS A 3 -49.35 54.34 1.22
N PHE A 4 -49.68 54.07 -0.04
CA PHE A 4 -50.97 53.50 -0.43
C PHE A 4 -51.04 52.06 0.08
N ARG A 5 -51.70 51.87 1.23
CA ARG A 5 -52.10 50.54 1.69
C ARG A 5 -53.14 50.02 0.69
N LYS A 6 -52.86 48.86 0.08
CA LYS A 6 -53.84 48.16 -0.77
C LYS A 6 -55.15 48.00 0.00
N SER A 7 -56.27 48.21 -0.68
CA SER A 7 -57.60 48.01 -0.10
C SER A 7 -57.79 46.53 0.23
N LYS A 8 -58.61 46.24 1.24
CA LYS A 8 -59.01 44.84 1.53
C LYS A 8 -59.61 44.18 0.29
N GLN A 9 -60.32 44.94 -0.53
CA GLN A 9 -60.91 44.46 -1.78
C GLN A 9 -59.81 44.03 -2.78
N ASP A 10 -58.76 44.84 -2.95
CA ASP A 10 -57.64 44.52 -3.87
C ASP A 10 -56.90 43.26 -3.45
N VAL A 11 -56.77 43.02 -2.14
CA VAL A 11 -56.13 41.81 -1.61
C VAL A 11 -57.03 40.60 -1.85
N ILE A 12 -58.34 40.72 -1.65
CA ILE A 12 -59.31 39.65 -1.90
C ILE A 12 -59.39 39.31 -3.39
N ASP A 13 -59.35 40.30 -4.27
CA ASP A 13 -59.37 40.08 -5.72
C ASP A 13 -58.05 39.47 -6.20
N GLN A 14 -56.92 39.89 -5.62
CA GLN A 14 -55.63 39.26 -5.85
C GLN A 14 -55.60 37.81 -5.36
N GLU A 15 -56.15 37.52 -4.18
CA GLU A 15 -56.27 36.15 -3.65
C GLU A 15 -57.27 35.30 -4.44
N ARG A 16 -58.36 35.86 -4.96
CA ARG A 16 -59.25 35.16 -5.89
C ARG A 16 -58.56 34.86 -7.21
N GLN A 17 -57.75 35.76 -7.75
CA GLN A 17 -56.96 35.51 -8.96
C GLN A 17 -55.87 34.46 -8.72
N LEU A 18 -55.26 34.44 -7.53
CA LEU A 18 -54.29 33.42 -7.13
C LEU A 18 -54.96 32.06 -6.85
N ALA A 19 -56.15 32.05 -6.25
CA ALA A 19 -56.93 30.83 -5.99
C ALA A 19 -57.62 30.27 -7.25
N ALA A 20 -57.94 31.13 -8.22
CA ALA A 20 -58.48 30.76 -9.53
C ALA A 20 -57.39 30.39 -10.55
N ARG A 21 -56.09 30.49 -10.20
CA ARG A 21 -54.98 29.87 -10.96
C ARG A 21 -54.98 28.34 -10.78
N THR A 22 -56.12 27.72 -11.06
CA THR A 22 -56.27 26.27 -11.21
C THR A 22 -55.74 25.79 -12.57
N SER A 23 -55.46 26.72 -13.48
CA SER A 23 -54.74 26.51 -14.73
C SER A 23 -53.36 27.17 -14.64
N ILE A 24 -52.31 26.36 -14.71
CA ILE A 24 -50.94 26.85 -14.87
C ILE A 24 -50.89 27.71 -16.15
N ASP A 25 -50.41 28.95 -16.06
CA ASP A 25 -50.22 29.81 -17.23
C ASP A 25 -49.28 29.10 -18.23
N ALA A 26 -49.57 29.22 -19.54
CA ALA A 26 -48.88 28.44 -20.57
C ALA A 26 -47.35 28.66 -20.54
N ALA A 27 -46.92 29.89 -20.24
CA ALA A 27 -45.52 30.23 -20.05
C ALA A 27 -44.90 29.52 -18.83
N THR A 28 -45.62 29.49 -17.70
CA THR A 28 -45.17 28.79 -16.49
C THR A 28 -45.12 27.27 -16.69
N ALA A 29 -46.08 26.69 -17.43
CA ALA A 29 -46.07 25.28 -17.76
C ALA A 29 -44.89 24.90 -18.67
N GLN A 30 -44.54 25.78 -19.60
CA GLN A 30 -43.37 25.62 -20.47
C GLN A 30 -42.07 25.66 -19.67
N ASP A 31 -41.92 26.63 -18.75
CA ASP A 31 -40.74 26.73 -17.89
C ASP A 31 -40.57 25.52 -16.98
N ILE A 32 -41.67 24.99 -16.41
CA ILE A 32 -41.67 23.77 -15.61
C ILE A 32 -41.22 22.56 -16.45
N SER A 33 -41.75 22.43 -17.68
CA SER A 33 -41.37 21.34 -18.60
C SER A 33 -39.89 21.43 -19.01
N LEU A 34 -39.39 22.63 -19.30
CA LEU A 34 -37.97 22.85 -19.62
C LEU A 34 -37.07 22.54 -18.42
N ALA A 35 -37.46 22.94 -17.21
CA ALA A 35 -36.75 22.61 -15.99
C ALA A 35 -36.71 21.09 -15.78
N GLU A 36 -37.84 20.39 -15.91
CA GLU A 36 -37.92 18.93 -15.78
C GLU A 36 -37.05 18.21 -16.83
N GLN A 37 -37.06 18.68 -18.08
CA GLN A 37 -36.18 18.17 -19.14
C GLN A 37 -34.70 18.42 -18.82
N ALA A 38 -34.33 19.58 -18.29
CA ALA A 38 -32.97 19.88 -17.89
C ALA A 38 -32.52 18.97 -16.73
N PHE A 39 -33.37 18.75 -15.73
CA PHE A 39 -33.08 17.84 -14.61
C PHE A 39 -32.92 16.39 -15.07
N THR A 40 -33.85 15.89 -15.90
CA THR A 40 -33.78 14.52 -16.43
C THR A 40 -32.57 14.32 -17.34
N HIS A 41 -32.20 15.32 -18.13
CA HIS A 41 -30.99 15.30 -18.94
C HIS A 41 -29.72 15.28 -18.07
N ALA A 42 -29.64 16.14 -17.06
CA ALA A 42 -28.51 16.19 -16.13
C ALA A 42 -28.37 14.88 -15.33
N ALA A 43 -29.47 14.29 -14.86
CA ALA A 43 -29.46 13.00 -14.18
C ALA A 43 -28.91 11.88 -15.08
N ARG A 44 -29.39 11.80 -16.32
CA ARG A 44 -28.88 10.82 -17.31
C ARG A 44 -27.41 11.04 -17.64
N PHE A 45 -26.97 12.30 -17.74
CA PHE A 45 -25.57 12.63 -17.97
C PHE A 45 -24.68 12.18 -16.80
N PHE A 46 -25.11 12.43 -15.55
CA PHE A 46 -24.39 12.02 -14.35
C PHE A 46 -24.24 10.50 -14.27
N GLU A 47 -25.33 9.75 -14.48
CA GLU A 47 -25.31 8.29 -14.44
C GLU A 47 -24.39 7.70 -15.52
N LYS A 48 -24.49 8.21 -16.75
CA LYS A 48 -23.71 7.67 -17.88
C LYS A 48 -22.23 8.01 -17.79
N ASN A 49 -21.89 9.23 -17.39
CA ASN A 49 -20.51 9.72 -17.45
C ASN A 49 -19.86 9.62 -16.07
N ILE A 50 -20.37 10.34 -15.09
CA ILE A 50 -19.69 10.49 -13.79
C ILE A 50 -19.71 9.18 -13.01
N ALA A 51 -20.88 8.56 -12.86
CA ALA A 51 -20.99 7.33 -12.07
C ALA A 51 -20.24 6.14 -12.71
N ALA A 52 -20.23 6.06 -14.05
CA ALA A 52 -19.49 5.02 -14.76
C ALA A 52 -17.97 5.24 -14.68
N GLU A 53 -17.52 6.50 -14.80
CA GLU A 53 -16.11 6.86 -14.74
C GLU A 53 -15.50 6.59 -13.36
N GLU A 54 -16.19 6.96 -12.28
CA GLU A 54 -15.73 6.70 -10.92
C GLU A 54 -15.61 5.19 -10.65
N LYS A 55 -16.60 4.39 -11.06
CA LYS A 55 -16.51 2.92 -10.96
C LYS A 55 -15.32 2.37 -11.76
N ALA A 56 -15.05 2.92 -12.95
CA ALA A 56 -13.91 2.51 -13.76
C ALA A 56 -12.57 2.87 -13.11
N LYS A 57 -12.46 4.06 -12.50
CA LYS A 57 -11.28 4.49 -11.73
C LYS A 57 -11.03 3.57 -10.55
N THR A 58 -12.04 3.26 -9.74
CA THR A 58 -11.90 2.33 -8.61
C THR A 58 -11.44 0.96 -9.09
N LYS A 59 -12.05 0.39 -10.15
CA LYS A 59 -11.62 -0.90 -10.71
C LYS A 59 -10.18 -0.88 -11.24
N ARG A 60 -9.72 0.24 -11.82
CA ARG A 60 -8.31 0.40 -12.26
C ARG A 60 -7.37 0.47 -11.06
N ALA A 61 -7.71 1.28 -10.05
CA ALA A 61 -6.91 1.42 -8.83
C ALA A 61 -6.79 0.08 -8.08
N THR A 62 -7.88 -0.67 -7.93
CA THR A 62 -7.86 -1.99 -7.30
C THR A 62 -6.94 -2.97 -8.05
N ARG A 63 -7.00 -3.00 -9.38
CA ARG A 63 -6.09 -3.84 -10.19
C ARG A 63 -4.63 -3.44 -9.98
N LEU A 64 -4.36 -2.13 -9.96
CA LEU A 64 -3.00 -1.61 -9.77
C LEU A 64 -2.46 -1.94 -8.37
N ASN A 65 -3.31 -1.87 -7.33
CA ASN A 65 -2.93 -2.28 -5.97
C ASN A 65 -2.51 -3.75 -5.90
N TYR A 66 -3.23 -4.65 -6.58
CA TYR A 66 -2.83 -6.06 -6.65
C TYR A 66 -1.48 -6.25 -7.35
N VAL A 67 -1.23 -5.53 -8.44
CA VAL A 67 0.06 -5.59 -9.15
C VAL A 67 1.20 -5.11 -8.26
N PHE A 68 1.06 -3.96 -7.61
CA PHE A 68 2.08 -3.45 -6.69
C PHE A 68 2.28 -4.35 -5.47
N GLY A 69 1.19 -4.90 -4.91
CA GLY A 69 1.27 -5.87 -3.83
C GLY A 69 2.05 -7.12 -4.24
N ALA A 70 1.81 -7.65 -5.43
CA ALA A 70 2.54 -8.80 -5.95
C ALA A 70 4.04 -8.50 -6.17
N ILE A 71 4.37 -7.33 -6.74
CA ILE A 71 5.77 -6.90 -6.94
C ILE A 71 6.49 -6.75 -5.60
N ALA A 72 5.84 -6.17 -4.58
CA ALA A 72 6.42 -6.00 -3.26
C ALA A 72 6.74 -7.36 -2.61
N VAL A 73 5.79 -8.31 -2.64
CA VAL A 73 6.01 -9.67 -2.12
C VAL A 73 7.12 -10.37 -2.89
N MET A 74 7.15 -10.26 -4.22
CA MET A 74 8.18 -10.85 -5.06
C MET A 74 9.58 -10.27 -4.75
N SER A 75 9.67 -8.97 -4.50
CA SER A 75 10.92 -8.30 -4.12
C SER A 75 11.44 -8.81 -2.77
N VAL A 76 10.58 -8.90 -1.75
CA VAL A 76 10.96 -9.44 -0.44
C VAL A 76 11.39 -10.91 -0.54
N ALA A 77 10.63 -11.72 -1.30
CA ALA A 77 10.96 -13.12 -1.53
C ALA A 77 12.31 -13.29 -2.24
N ALA A 78 12.64 -12.43 -3.21
CA ALA A 78 13.94 -12.44 -3.88
C ALA A 78 15.09 -12.11 -2.91
N VAL A 79 14.92 -11.12 -2.03
CA VAL A 79 15.92 -10.78 -1.01
C VAL A 79 16.10 -11.94 -0.04
N MET A 80 15.00 -12.53 0.45
CA MET A 80 15.05 -13.72 1.28
C MET A 80 15.80 -14.87 0.61
N GLY A 81 15.58 -15.11 -0.69
CA GLY A 81 16.31 -16.12 -1.46
C GLY A 81 17.80 -15.84 -1.62
N LEU A 82 18.22 -14.57 -1.62
CA LEU A 82 19.63 -14.18 -1.68
C LEU A 82 20.35 -14.28 -0.32
N THR A 83 19.65 -14.01 0.79
CA THR A 83 20.25 -14.05 2.13
C THR A 83 20.95 -15.35 2.52
N PRO A 84 20.46 -16.57 2.22
CA PRO A 84 21.14 -17.80 2.62
C PRO A 84 22.40 -18.10 1.80
N LEU A 85 22.58 -17.47 0.64
CA LEU A 85 23.72 -17.80 -0.23
C LEU A 85 25.01 -17.09 0.19
N LYS A 86 24.91 -16.00 0.96
CA LYS A 86 26.08 -15.28 1.46
C LYS A 86 26.47 -15.79 2.84
N THR A 87 27.33 -16.81 2.88
CA THR A 87 27.95 -17.28 4.12
C THR A 87 29.13 -16.39 4.51
N VAL A 88 29.29 -16.12 5.80
CA VAL A 88 30.47 -15.43 6.34
C VAL A 88 31.47 -16.51 6.74
N GLN A 89 32.47 -16.75 5.90
CA GLN A 89 33.56 -17.66 6.23
C GLN A 89 34.56 -16.93 7.15
N LEU A 90 34.77 -17.46 8.36
CA LEU A 90 35.72 -16.91 9.31
C LEU A 90 37.13 -17.41 8.97
N GLY A 91 38.05 -16.51 8.63
CA GLY A 91 39.46 -16.82 8.38
C GLY A 91 40.35 -16.24 9.47
N LEU A 92 41.25 -17.06 10.03
CA LEU A 92 42.33 -16.63 10.94
C LEU A 92 43.62 -16.49 10.13
N VAL A 93 44.17 -15.27 10.10
CA VAL A 93 45.50 -15.05 9.51
C VAL A 93 46.54 -15.43 10.54
N ARG A 94 47.37 -16.42 10.22
CA ARG A 94 48.52 -16.83 11.05
C ARG A 94 49.80 -16.32 10.40
N VAL A 95 50.73 -15.87 11.25
CA VAL A 95 52.07 -15.47 10.83
C VAL A 95 53.06 -16.46 11.43
N ASP A 96 53.85 -17.10 10.58
CA ASP A 96 54.94 -17.95 11.00
C ASP A 96 56.06 -17.10 11.61
N ASN A 97 56.42 -17.40 12.86
CA ASN A 97 57.34 -16.56 13.64
C ASN A 97 58.80 -16.68 13.17
N ASN A 98 59.14 -17.70 12.37
CA ASN A 98 60.51 -17.97 11.97
C ASN A 98 60.83 -17.45 10.56
N SER A 99 59.84 -17.48 9.67
CA SER A 99 59.96 -17.08 8.25
C SER A 99 59.17 -15.83 7.89
N GLY A 100 58.24 -15.39 8.74
CA GLY A 100 57.33 -14.27 8.47
C GLY A 100 56.26 -14.57 7.43
N TYR A 101 56.13 -15.83 6.98
CA TYR A 101 55.08 -16.24 6.05
C TYR A 101 53.70 -16.05 6.66
N THR A 102 52.77 -15.52 5.87
CA THR A 102 51.37 -15.33 6.26
C THR A 102 50.51 -16.40 5.58
N ASP A 103 49.69 -17.08 6.37
CA ASP A 103 48.75 -18.10 5.89
C ASP A 103 47.34 -17.83 6.44
N VAL A 104 46.33 -18.14 5.64
CA VAL A 104 44.92 -17.94 6.00
C VAL A 104 44.30 -19.29 6.32
N VAL A 105 44.06 -19.53 7.60
CA VAL A 105 43.39 -20.73 8.08
C VAL A 105 41.89 -20.45 8.15
N TRP A 106 41.14 -21.03 7.20
CA TRP A 106 39.68 -20.98 7.21
C TRP A 106 39.12 -21.86 8.34
N ALA A 107 38.10 -21.37 9.05
CA ALA A 107 37.30 -22.20 9.92
C ALA A 107 36.52 -23.18 9.03
N ASP A 108 36.85 -24.47 9.10
CA ASP A 108 36.08 -25.51 8.42
C ASP A 108 34.64 -25.50 8.98
N ASP A 109 33.65 -25.49 8.09
CA ASP A 109 32.21 -25.61 8.45
C ASP A 109 31.92 -26.94 9.17
N LYS A 110 32.88 -27.89 9.09
CA LYS A 110 32.91 -29.15 9.83
C LYS A 110 33.85 -29.07 11.03
N GLY A 111 33.76 -27.98 11.80
CA GLY A 111 34.43 -27.88 13.09
C GLY A 111 34.19 -29.18 13.88
N LYS A 112 35.29 -29.85 14.27
CA LYS A 112 35.21 -31.07 15.06
C LYS A 112 34.30 -30.83 16.26
N PRO A 113 33.42 -31.78 16.63
CA PRO A 113 32.57 -31.60 17.80
C PRO A 113 33.45 -31.27 19.02
N PRO A 114 32.96 -30.44 19.96
CA PRO A 114 33.75 -30.01 21.13
C PRO A 114 34.42 -31.17 21.87
N GLU A 115 33.72 -32.28 21.96
CA GLU A 115 34.18 -33.53 22.58
C GLU A 115 35.42 -34.12 21.87
N GLN A 116 35.47 -34.07 20.54
CA GLN A 116 36.64 -34.52 19.77
C GLN A 116 37.83 -33.57 19.92
N ILE A 117 37.58 -32.26 20.08
CA ILE A 117 38.64 -31.27 20.33
C ILE A 117 39.27 -31.52 21.70
N ASP A 118 38.44 -31.74 22.71
CA ASP A 118 38.90 -32.05 24.07
C ASP A 118 39.68 -33.37 24.10
N ASP A 119 39.16 -34.43 23.46
CA ASP A 119 39.84 -35.71 23.37
C ASP A 119 41.22 -35.60 22.71
N GLU A 120 41.33 -34.92 21.55
CA GLU A 120 42.61 -34.71 20.87
C GLU A 120 43.59 -33.89 21.72
N PHE A 121 43.10 -32.88 22.42
CA PHE A 121 43.92 -32.07 23.32
C PHE A 121 44.48 -32.92 24.47
N TRP A 122 43.65 -33.72 25.14
CA TRP A 122 44.08 -34.56 26.24
C TRP A 122 44.97 -35.72 25.80
N LEU A 123 44.67 -36.36 24.66
CA LEU A 123 45.53 -37.40 24.07
C LEU A 123 46.91 -36.87 23.72
N SER A 124 46.99 -35.74 23.01
CA SER A 124 48.27 -35.15 22.63
C SER A 124 49.08 -34.70 23.85
N THR A 125 48.40 -34.16 24.87
CA THR A 125 49.02 -33.79 26.15
C THR A 125 49.56 -35.02 26.89
N TYR A 126 48.78 -36.09 26.99
CA TYR A 126 49.18 -37.34 27.63
C TYR A 126 50.38 -37.98 26.93
N VAL A 127 50.35 -38.08 25.60
CA VAL A 127 51.47 -38.63 24.81
C VAL A 127 52.73 -37.79 25.01
N ARG A 128 52.63 -36.46 24.93
CA ARG A 128 53.76 -35.58 25.24
C ARG A 128 54.28 -35.80 26.65
N PHE A 129 53.41 -35.89 27.66
CA PHE A 129 53.85 -36.09 29.04
C PHE A 129 54.57 -37.43 29.25
N ARG A 130 54.11 -38.48 28.57
CA ARG A 130 54.66 -39.83 28.69
C ARG A 130 55.94 -40.02 27.88
N GLU A 131 56.01 -39.43 26.69
CA GLU A 131 57.13 -39.61 25.75
C GLU A 131 58.18 -38.51 25.86
N SER A 132 57.85 -37.38 26.46
CA SER A 132 58.83 -36.33 26.78
C SER A 132 59.77 -36.83 27.89
N TYR A 133 61.00 -37.17 27.52
CA TYR A 133 62.10 -37.23 28.46
C TYR A 133 62.65 -35.81 28.67
N ASN A 134 62.65 -35.37 29.92
CA ASN A 134 63.54 -34.30 30.39
C ASN A 134 64.82 -34.93 30.94
#